data_AF-A0A4Q2QPT7-F1
#
_entry.id   AF-A0A4Q2QPT7-F1
#
_cell.length_a   1.000
_cell.length_b   1.000
_cell.length_c   1.000
_cell.angle_alpha   90.00
_cell.angle_beta   90.00
_cell.angle_gamma   90.00
#
_symmetry.space_group_name_H-M   'P 1'
#
loop_
_entity.id
_entity.type
_entity.pdbx_description
1 polymer ?
#
loop_
_entity_poly.entity_id
_entity_poly.type
_entity_poly.pdbx_seq_one_letter_code
_entity_poly.pdbx_strand_id
1 'polypeptide(L)'
;LINGRNVWRADLTEKYAQIKDLVGKRELWVASSCSLLHSPIDLSVETRLDAEVKSWFAFALQKCGELALLRDALNSGDTAAITEWSAPIQARRHSTRVHNAEVEKRLAAITAQDSQRASPYEVRAQAQRQRFNLPKWPTTTIGSFPQTTEIRGL
;
A
#
# COMPACT_ATOMS: atom_id res chain seq x y z
N LEU A 1 1.23 -16.99 1.82
CA LEU A 1 -0.21 -16.82 1.49
C LEU A 1 -0.76 -15.51 2.04
N ILE A 2 -0.56 -15.26 3.34
CA ILE A 2 -0.86 -13.96 3.98
C ILE A 2 0.29 -12.98 3.76
N ASN A 3 0.03 -11.75 3.31
CA ASN A 3 1.09 -10.80 2.96
C ASN A 3 1.78 -10.24 4.21
N GLY A 4 3.09 -10.51 4.37
CA GLY A 4 3.90 -10.01 5.48
C GLY A 4 4.63 -8.67 5.22
N ARG A 5 4.50 -8.10 4.03
CA ARG A 5 5.17 -6.87 3.56
C ARG A 5 4.23 -5.66 3.43
N ASN A 6 2.95 -5.84 3.69
CA ASN A 6 1.95 -4.80 3.50
C ASN A 6 0.84 -4.88 4.55
N VAL A 7 0.18 -3.76 4.80
CA VAL A 7 -0.81 -3.57 5.85
C VAL A 7 -2.22 -3.99 5.47
N TRP A 8 -2.44 -4.42 4.23
CA TRP A 8 -3.76 -4.83 3.76
C TRP A 8 -4.25 -6.11 4.44
N ARG A 9 -5.53 -6.10 4.81
CA ARG A 9 -6.30 -7.29 5.18
C ARG A 9 -6.33 -8.27 4.02
N ALA A 10 -6.16 -9.55 4.31
CA ALA A 10 -6.25 -10.61 3.33
C ALA A 10 -7.71 -10.91 2.95
N ASP A 11 -7.97 -11.10 1.65
CA ASP A 11 -9.19 -11.76 1.18
C ASP A 11 -9.02 -13.27 1.41
N LEU A 12 -9.47 -13.74 2.58
CA LEU A 12 -9.33 -15.14 3.00
C LEU A 12 -10.21 -16.07 2.18
N THR A 13 -11.36 -15.60 1.68
CA THR A 13 -12.18 -16.37 0.72
C THR A 13 -11.43 -16.64 -0.58
N GLU A 14 -10.75 -15.64 -1.13
CA GLU A 14 -9.87 -15.80 -2.30
C GLU A 14 -8.72 -16.78 -2.01
N LYS A 15 -8.06 -16.63 -0.85
CA LYS A 15 -6.94 -17.50 -0.47
C LYS A 15 -7.38 -18.94 -0.21
N TYR A 16 -8.54 -19.14 0.42
CA TYR A 16 -9.14 -20.45 0.63
C TYR A 16 -9.43 -21.14 -0.71
N ALA A 17 -10.10 -20.45 -1.64
CA ALA A 17 -10.43 -20.99 -2.96
C ALA A 17 -9.16 -21.39 -3.75
N GLN A 18 -8.06 -20.66 -3.59
CA GLN A 18 -6.79 -20.95 -4.26
C GLN A 18 -6.16 -22.29 -3.82
N ILE A 19 -6.35 -22.72 -2.56
CA ILE A 19 -5.61 -23.87 -2.01
C ILE A 19 -6.49 -25.00 -1.46
N LYS A 20 -7.83 -24.84 -1.39
CA LYS A 20 -8.75 -25.85 -0.85
C LYS A 20 -8.62 -27.21 -1.55
N ASP A 21 -8.36 -27.23 -2.86
CA ASP A 21 -8.30 -28.48 -3.64
C ASP A 21 -7.02 -29.28 -3.37
N LEU A 22 -6.09 -28.74 -2.58
CA LEU A 22 -4.90 -29.43 -2.10
C LEU A 22 -5.15 -30.14 -0.75
N VAL A 23 -6.20 -29.74 -0.02
CA VAL A 23 -6.55 -30.33 1.27
C VAL A 23 -6.90 -31.81 1.07
N GLY A 24 -6.35 -32.66 1.94
CA GLY A 24 -6.53 -34.13 1.87
C GLY A 24 -5.65 -34.85 0.85
N LYS A 25 -4.95 -34.13 -0.04
CA LYS A 25 -3.97 -34.75 -0.96
C LYS A 25 -2.58 -34.89 -0.33
N ARG A 26 -2.25 -34.04 0.64
CA ARG A 26 -1.01 -34.01 1.40
C ARG A 26 -1.18 -33.16 2.65
N GLU A 27 -0.23 -33.25 3.57
CA GLU A 27 -0.14 -32.28 4.66
C GLU A 27 0.21 -30.89 4.12
N LEU A 28 -0.47 -29.87 4.65
CA LEU A 28 -0.36 -28.48 4.23
C LEU A 28 -0.04 -27.59 5.43
N TRP A 29 0.85 -26.65 5.20
CA TRP A 29 1.19 -25.59 6.14
C TRP A 29 0.84 -24.25 5.51
N VAL A 30 -0.08 -23.51 6.12
CA VAL A 30 -0.36 -22.13 5.73
C VAL A 30 0.57 -21.19 6.46
N ALA A 31 1.17 -20.26 5.73
CA ALA A 31 2.13 -19.31 6.28
C ALA A 31 1.96 -17.91 5.68
N SER A 32 2.52 -16.93 6.38
CA SER A 32 2.77 -15.62 5.81
C SER A 32 3.75 -15.71 4.62
N SER A 33 3.75 -14.71 3.74
CA SER A 33 4.64 -14.66 2.58
C SER A 33 6.11 -14.45 2.96
N CYS A 34 6.36 -13.89 4.14
CA CYS A 34 7.67 -13.66 4.74
C CYS A 34 7.48 -13.39 6.25
N SER A 35 8.57 -13.07 6.94
CA SER A 35 8.52 -12.55 8.32
C SER A 35 7.56 -11.37 8.45
N LEU A 36 6.79 -11.33 9.54
CA LEU A 36 5.91 -10.21 9.89
C LEU A 36 6.66 -9.01 10.49
N LEU A 37 7.98 -9.08 10.63
CA LEU A 37 8.84 -7.96 11.02
C LEU A 37 8.66 -6.72 10.13
N HIS A 38 8.23 -6.92 8.87
CA HIS A 38 8.02 -5.85 7.90
C HIS A 38 6.59 -5.28 7.93
N SER A 39 5.78 -5.66 8.91
CA SER A 39 4.45 -5.11 9.16
C SER A 39 4.45 -4.40 10.53
N PRO A 40 3.65 -3.33 10.71
CA PRO A 40 3.41 -2.79 12.04
C PRO A 40 2.77 -3.85 12.95
N ILE A 41 2.81 -3.63 14.26
CA ILE A 41 2.53 -4.70 15.23
C ILE A 41 1.03 -4.97 15.36
N ASP A 42 0.26 -3.96 15.75
CA ASP A 42 -1.16 -4.12 16.08
C ASP A 42 -2.00 -2.97 15.55
N LEU A 43 -3.04 -3.28 14.77
CA LEU A 43 -3.95 -2.28 14.24
C LEU A 43 -4.87 -1.68 15.32
N SER A 44 -5.07 -2.39 16.44
CA SER A 44 -6.01 -1.96 17.49
C SER A 44 -5.64 -0.60 18.06
N VAL A 45 -4.33 -0.30 18.17
CA VAL A 45 -3.78 0.93 18.73
C VAL A 45 -3.89 2.15 17.81
N GLU A 46 -4.30 1.97 16.55
CA GLU A 46 -4.52 3.07 15.62
C GLU A 46 -5.83 3.81 15.97
N THR A 47 -5.71 4.98 16.60
CA THR A 47 -6.86 5.78 17.09
C THR A 47 -7.34 6.85 16.12
N ARG A 48 -6.54 7.19 15.10
CA ARG A 48 -6.82 8.30 14.18
C ARG A 48 -7.35 7.86 12.81
N LEU A 49 -7.41 6.56 12.56
CA LEU A 49 -8.00 6.02 11.33
C LEU A 49 -9.51 5.95 11.48
N ASP A 50 -10.24 6.38 10.45
CA ASP A 50 -11.68 6.16 10.40
C ASP A 50 -12.00 4.66 10.27
N ALA A 51 -13.20 4.28 10.69
CA ALA A 51 -13.59 2.87 10.81
C ALA A 51 -13.56 2.13 9.46
N GLU A 52 -13.92 2.81 8.36
CA GLU A 52 -13.93 2.20 7.02
C GLU A 52 -12.51 1.84 6.60
N VAL A 53 -11.57 2.79 6.66
CA VAL A 53 -10.17 2.54 6.27
C VAL A 53 -9.49 1.54 7.21
N LYS A 54 -9.74 1.66 8.52
CA LYS A 54 -9.20 0.72 9.52
C LYS A 54 -9.68 -0.71 9.21
N SER A 55 -10.92 -0.88 8.75
CA SER A 55 -11.45 -2.21 8.39
C SER A 55 -10.70 -2.87 7.22
N TRP A 56 -10.01 -2.11 6.37
CA TRP A 56 -9.26 -2.66 5.24
C TRP A 56 -7.85 -3.14 5.60
N PHE A 57 -7.41 -2.89 6.83
CA PHE A 57 -6.07 -3.21 7.28
C PHE A 57 -6.02 -4.45 8.19
N ALA A 58 -4.85 -5.07 8.21
CA ALA A 58 -4.42 -6.11 9.13
C ALA A 58 -2.92 -5.93 9.38
N PHE A 59 -2.52 -5.71 10.62
CA PHE A 59 -1.12 -5.64 11.06
C PHE A 59 -0.64 -7.01 11.53
N ALA A 60 0.55 -7.14 12.09
CA ALA A 60 1.14 -8.44 12.42
C ALA A 60 0.23 -9.31 13.30
N LEU A 61 -0.38 -8.76 14.36
CA LEU A 61 -1.32 -9.51 15.20
C LEU A 61 -2.56 -9.98 14.44
N GLN A 62 -3.18 -9.11 13.64
CA GLN A 62 -4.34 -9.48 12.82
C GLN A 62 -3.96 -10.52 11.76
N LYS A 63 -2.76 -10.45 11.18
CA LYS A 63 -2.24 -11.44 10.22
C LYS A 63 -2.01 -12.82 10.84
N CYS A 64 -1.64 -12.90 12.12
CA CYS A 64 -1.65 -14.17 12.85
C CYS A 64 -3.08 -14.72 12.97
N GLY A 65 -4.06 -13.86 13.24
CA GLY A 65 -5.48 -14.23 13.22
C GLY A 65 -5.96 -14.71 11.85
N GLU A 66 -5.52 -14.05 10.76
CA GLU A 66 -5.80 -14.47 9.39
C GLU A 66 -5.31 -15.89 9.08
N LEU A 67 -4.11 -16.24 9.56
CA LEU A 67 -3.57 -17.59 9.42
C LEU A 67 -4.40 -18.62 10.19
N ALA A 68 -4.84 -18.29 11.41
CA ALA A 68 -5.69 -19.17 12.21
C ALA A 68 -7.05 -19.39 11.56
N LEU A 69 -7.74 -18.32 11.15
CA LEU A 69 -9.04 -18.39 10.45
C LEU A 69 -8.95 -19.23 9.18
N LEU A 70 -7.89 -19.04 8.39
CA LEU A 70 -7.70 -19.80 7.16
C LEU A 70 -7.40 -21.28 7.44
N ARG A 71 -6.56 -21.58 8.43
CA ARG A 71 -6.30 -22.96 8.87
C ARG A 71 -7.60 -23.64 9.28
N ASP A 72 -8.43 -22.97 10.09
CA ASP A 72 -9.66 -23.54 10.64
C ASP A 72 -10.69 -23.80 9.53
N ALA A 73 -10.84 -22.87 8.58
CA ALA A 73 -11.69 -23.07 7.42
C ALA A 73 -11.21 -24.24 6.54
N LEU A 74 -9.90 -24.38 6.31
CA LEU A 74 -9.34 -25.49 5.51
C LEU A 74 -9.54 -26.86 6.15
N ASN A 75 -9.52 -26.93 7.49
CA ASN A 75 -9.71 -28.18 8.22
C ASN A 75 -11.19 -28.57 8.37
N SER A 76 -12.06 -27.59 8.61
CA SER A 76 -13.49 -27.83 8.87
C SER A 76 -14.36 -27.81 7.62
N GLY A 77 -13.93 -27.10 6.57
CA GLY A 77 -14.76 -26.75 5.42
C GLY A 77 -15.75 -25.61 5.68
N ASP A 78 -15.86 -25.10 6.92
CA ASP A 78 -16.71 -23.97 7.27
C ASP A 78 -16.05 -22.66 6.81
N THR A 79 -16.74 -21.94 5.91
CA THR A 79 -16.25 -20.70 5.32
C THR A 79 -16.90 -19.44 5.90
N ALA A 80 -17.79 -19.56 6.89
CA ALA A 80 -18.52 -18.40 7.42
C ALA A 80 -17.56 -17.34 7.99
N ALA A 81 -16.61 -17.74 8.83
CA ALA A 81 -15.67 -16.81 9.49
C ALA A 81 -14.73 -16.12 8.49
N ILE A 82 -14.23 -16.84 7.48
CA ILE A 82 -13.36 -16.23 6.45
C ILE A 82 -14.15 -15.32 5.50
N THR A 83 -15.44 -15.58 5.30
CA THR A 83 -16.33 -14.72 4.50
C THR A 83 -16.57 -13.41 5.22
N GLU A 84 -16.93 -13.47 6.51
CA GLU A 84 -17.08 -12.28 7.36
C GLU A 84 -15.79 -11.46 7.42
N TRP A 85 -14.65 -12.13 7.65
CA TRP A 85 -13.35 -11.46 7.69
C TRP A 85 -13.01 -10.76 6.36
N SER A 86 -13.38 -11.33 5.21
CA SER A 86 -13.02 -10.82 3.88
C SER A 86 -13.97 -9.71 3.39
N ALA A 87 -15.16 -9.58 3.97
CA ALA A 87 -16.17 -8.62 3.54
C ALA A 87 -15.64 -7.17 3.42
N PRO A 88 -14.85 -6.63 4.36
CA PRO A 88 -14.32 -5.26 4.25
C PRO A 88 -13.38 -5.05 3.06
N ILE A 89 -12.49 -6.01 2.77
CA ILE A 89 -11.53 -5.87 1.67
C ILE A 89 -12.21 -6.06 0.30
N GLN A 90 -13.29 -6.83 0.24
CA GLN A 90 -14.13 -6.94 -0.94
C GLN A 90 -14.95 -5.66 -1.16
N ALA A 91 -15.58 -5.12 -0.11
CA ALA A 91 -16.31 -3.85 -0.17
C ALA A 91 -15.42 -2.68 -0.62
N ARG A 92 -14.14 -2.67 -0.20
CA ARG A 92 -13.14 -1.69 -0.68
C ARG A 92 -13.09 -1.60 -2.21
N ARG A 93 -13.29 -2.71 -2.94
CA ARG A 93 -13.26 -2.72 -4.43
C ARG A 93 -14.35 -1.85 -5.06
N HIS A 94 -15.32 -1.37 -4.29
CA HIS A 94 -16.40 -0.49 -4.75
C HIS A 94 -16.42 0.86 -4.01
N SER A 95 -15.47 1.12 -3.10
CA SER A 95 -15.43 2.37 -2.33
C SER A 95 -15.06 3.56 -3.23
N THR A 96 -15.76 4.68 -3.07
CA THR A 96 -15.46 5.95 -3.75
C THR A 96 -14.12 6.54 -3.33
N ARG A 97 -13.54 6.08 -2.21
CA ARG A 97 -12.18 6.46 -1.79
C ARG A 97 -11.10 5.86 -2.69
N VAL A 98 -11.35 4.71 -3.31
CA VAL A 98 -10.42 4.08 -4.26
C VAL A 98 -10.82 4.31 -5.72
N HIS A 99 -12.07 4.69 -5.98
CA HIS A 99 -12.59 5.03 -7.31
C HIS A 99 -12.83 6.52 -7.44
N ASN A 100 -11.90 7.22 -8.11
CA ASN A 100 -12.03 8.64 -8.42
C ASN A 100 -12.03 8.85 -9.93
N ALA A 101 -13.21 9.22 -10.47
CA ALA A 101 -13.42 9.40 -11.91
C ALA A 101 -12.53 10.49 -12.54
N GLU A 102 -12.21 11.55 -11.79
CA GLU A 102 -11.33 12.62 -12.30
C GLU A 102 -9.88 12.13 -12.40
N VAL A 103 -9.42 11.32 -11.44
CA VAL A 103 -8.10 10.68 -11.50
C VAL A 103 -8.02 9.72 -12.68
N GLU A 104 -9.03 8.88 -12.87
CA GLU A 104 -9.10 7.95 -14.00
C GLU A 104 -9.05 8.68 -15.33
N LYS A 105 -9.88 9.72 -15.50
CA LYS A 105 -9.90 10.57 -16.69
C LYS A 105 -8.55 11.23 -16.95
N ARG A 106 -7.90 11.76 -15.91
CA ARG A 106 -6.58 12.39 -16.02
C ARG A 106 -5.50 11.39 -16.44
N LEU A 107 -5.50 10.18 -15.88
CA LEU A 107 -4.55 9.14 -16.24
C LEU A 107 -4.73 8.66 -17.69
N ALA A 108 -5.99 8.54 -18.15
CA ALA A 108 -6.30 8.17 -19.53
C ALA A 108 -5.84 9.21 -20.57
N ALA A 109 -5.68 10.47 -20.16
CA ALA A 109 -5.23 11.56 -21.03
C ALA A 109 -3.70 11.70 -21.13
N ILE A 110 -2.91 10.90 -20.40
CA ILE A 110 -1.44 10.98 -20.43
C ILE A 110 -0.92 10.58 -21.80
N THR A 111 -0.06 11.42 -22.35
CA THR A 111 0.65 11.20 -23.62
C THR A 111 2.16 11.04 -23.37
N ALA A 112 2.88 10.46 -24.33
CA ALA A 112 4.34 10.36 -24.25
C ALA A 112 5.01 11.74 -24.09
N GLN A 113 4.41 12.79 -24.65
CA GLN A 113 4.92 14.16 -24.62
C GLN A 113 4.91 14.77 -23.21
N ASP A 114 4.01 14.33 -22.32
CA ASP A 114 3.93 14.84 -20.93
C ASP A 114 5.18 14.52 -20.11
N SER A 115 5.95 13.50 -20.53
CA SER A 115 7.23 13.14 -19.92
C SER A 115 8.42 13.96 -20.45
N GLN A 116 8.20 14.78 -21.49
CA GLN A 116 9.25 15.46 -22.23
C GLN A 116 9.18 16.97 -22.07
N ARG A 117 10.36 17.61 -22.03
CA ARG A 117 10.45 19.07 -22.12
C ARG A 117 10.24 19.50 -23.57
N ALA A 118 9.64 20.67 -23.79
CA ALA A 118 9.36 21.21 -25.13
C ALA A 118 10.60 21.50 -26.00
N SER A 119 11.80 21.57 -25.41
CA SER A 119 13.05 21.83 -26.13
C SER A 119 14.18 21.04 -25.49
N PRO A 120 15.25 20.68 -26.23
CA PRO A 120 16.42 19.99 -25.70
C PRO A 120 17.19 20.85 -24.70
N TYR A 121 18.10 20.22 -23.94
CA TYR A 121 18.83 20.89 -22.87
C TYR A 121 19.61 22.12 -23.35
N GLU A 122 20.28 22.04 -24.49
CA GLU A 122 21.12 23.13 -25.02
C GLU A 122 20.35 24.44 -25.20
N VAL A 123 19.12 24.36 -25.70
CA VAL A 123 18.22 25.52 -25.87
C VAL A 123 17.76 26.03 -24.50
N ARG A 124 17.32 25.13 -23.61
CA ARG A 124 16.82 25.52 -22.27
C ARG A 124 17.92 26.13 -21.40
N ALA A 125 19.14 25.61 -21.49
CA ALA A 125 20.27 26.05 -20.70
C ALA A 125 20.66 27.51 -21.02
N GLN A 126 20.56 27.93 -22.28
CA GLN A 126 20.79 29.33 -22.66
C GLN A 126 19.75 30.27 -22.02
N ALA A 127 18.46 29.93 -22.13
CA ALA A 127 17.39 30.70 -21.51
C ALA A 127 17.51 30.75 -19.97
N GLN A 128 17.90 29.63 -19.34
CA GLN A 128 18.14 29.55 -17.90
C GLN A 128 19.34 30.41 -17.47
N ARG A 129 20.45 30.39 -18.23
CA ARG A 129 21.63 31.22 -17.94
C ARG A 129 21.30 32.71 -18.00
N GLN A 130 20.55 33.14 -19.02
CA GLN A 130 20.10 34.53 -19.15
C GLN A 130 19.17 34.93 -18.01
N ARG A 131 18.22 34.06 -17.62
CA ARG A 131 17.27 34.34 -16.53
C ARG A 131 17.93 34.44 -15.16
N PHE A 132 18.78 33.48 -14.82
CA PHE A 132 19.34 33.37 -13.46
C PHE A 132 20.66 34.12 -13.28
N ASN A 133 21.36 34.43 -14.37
CA ASN A 133 22.64 35.17 -14.37
C ASN A 133 23.64 34.69 -13.29
N LEU A 134 23.75 33.37 -13.15
CA LEU A 134 24.58 32.77 -12.11
C LEU A 134 26.08 32.93 -12.44
N PRO A 135 26.94 33.11 -11.43
CA PRO A 135 28.38 33.13 -11.65
C PRO A 135 28.88 31.77 -12.13
N LYS A 136 30.12 31.73 -12.62
CA LYS A 136 30.83 30.45 -12.74
C LYS A 136 30.93 29.83 -11.35
N TRP A 137 30.57 28.55 -11.23
CA TRP A 137 30.55 27.80 -9.97
C TRP A 137 29.49 28.29 -8.96
N PRO A 138 28.19 28.29 -9.33
CA PRO A 138 27.15 28.68 -8.39
C PRO A 138 27.07 27.66 -7.25
N THR A 139 26.99 28.15 -6.02
CA THR A 139 26.77 27.33 -4.83
C THR A 139 25.29 27.27 -4.48
N THR A 140 24.81 26.09 -4.12
CA THR A 140 23.46 25.88 -3.58
C THR A 140 23.54 24.83 -2.47
N THR A 141 22.52 24.77 -1.62
CA THR A 141 22.26 23.62 -0.76
C THR A 141 21.37 22.61 -1.50
N ILE A 142 21.25 21.39 -0.95
CA ILE A 142 20.35 20.36 -1.50
C ILE A 142 18.91 20.56 -1.04
N GLY A 143 18.68 21.15 0.13
CA GLY A 143 17.35 21.35 0.69
C GLY A 143 17.36 21.74 2.16
N SER A 144 17.07 20.78 3.04
CA SER A 144 16.81 21.01 4.46
C SER A 144 17.97 21.69 5.21
N PHE A 145 17.58 22.59 6.11
CA PHE A 145 18.44 23.18 7.16
C PHE A 145 18.26 22.42 8.50
N PRO A 146 19.11 22.69 9.51
CA PRO A 146 18.99 22.04 10.82
C PRO A 146 17.60 22.18 11.44
N GLN A 147 17.05 21.05 11.89
CA GLN A 147 15.73 20.99 12.52
C GLN A 147 15.88 21.22 14.04
N THR A 148 15.62 22.44 14.50
CA THR A 148 15.80 22.84 15.90
C THR A 148 14.68 22.33 16.81
N THR A 149 14.84 22.51 18.12
CA THR A 149 13.82 22.14 19.12
C THR A 149 12.57 23.00 18.97
N GLU A 150 12.71 24.29 18.70
CA GLU A 150 11.61 25.22 18.48
C GLU A 150 10.77 24.80 17.26
N ILE A 151 11.42 24.37 16.17
CA ILE A 151 10.74 23.88 14.96
C ILE A 151 9.99 22.55 15.23
N ARG A 152 10.54 21.67 16.08
CA ARG A 152 9.89 20.40 16.45
C ARG A 152 8.78 20.55 17.48
N GLY A 153 8.73 21.68 18.18
CA GLY A 153 7.74 21.98 19.22
C GLY A 153 6.47 22.67 18.72
N LEU A 154 6.42 23.09 17.44
CA LEU A 154 5.22 23.58 16.77
C LEU A 154 4.27 22.43 16.41
#